data_AF-A0A439CMA0-F1
#
_entry.id   AF-A0A439CMA0-F1
#
_cell.length_a   1.000
_cell.length_b   1.000
_cell.length_c   1.000
_cell.angle_alpha   90.00
_cell.angle_beta   90.00
_cell.angle_gamma   90.00
#
_symmetry.space_group_name_H-M   'P 1'
#
loop_
_entity.id
_entity.type
_entity.pdbx_description
1 polymer ?
#
loop_
_entity_poly.entity_id
_entity_poly.type
_entity_poly.pdbx_seq_one_letter_code
_entity_poly.pdbx_strand_id
1 'polypeptide(L)'
;MLSYSRSAAALALLVSALVSSAAAQLTTKCNPMEKTCPADPALGTAHTFYFNSTPPDDTFTSEAAQIEYDEKNGAVFTISEEGHSATLSSNFYFFYGRTEVLMKAARGQGIISSIVWGSDTLDEVDWEFKGGNETWVFSNYFGKGNTNDTTTGGDHQVSGSIYDLHNYTTVWTEDKLEWHLDGNLLRTLEAKDANNTHNFPQTPMTLRLGSWVGGDTKTQAPGTVEWAGGATDYSQGPFTMYVESARVEDYSSGKEYTYTDMTGSAQSIKITEGNSTASEIINKEPEKSLSEKWAALPEGTRIGVYAAAGAVGGLLFIALAVYYIKQRRRGQKEAALAAKMQEEERVELERFKKGGRNPDDLNFDGTEYVGAAGVAGKGGMMSSYSAISDSPPGSSAGPPEKAWDPTGSDGNASGMPLLHRELNGPSRNNSLASPTLPQSPGFPPSFSHPSSPVNRGFSASPHAPSRMGSTGPQVGGYTDRINSPGPNSPETRAHGSPAPHDMYGMSRINSPGPMQSNRGPGSPGPQGGYSGGYR
;
A
#
# COMPACT_ATOMS: atom_id res chain seq x y z
N MET A 1 -40.77 -50.76 43.61
CA MET A 1 -40.23 -51.44 42.42
C MET A 1 -40.31 -50.45 41.26
N LEU A 2 -39.15 -50.10 40.70
CA LEU A 2 -38.86 -49.68 39.30
C LEU A 2 -39.79 -48.65 38.62
N SER A 3 -39.34 -47.65 37.86
CA SER A 3 -38.06 -47.00 37.55
C SER A 3 -38.41 -45.94 36.48
N TYR A 4 -37.77 -44.77 36.54
CA TYR A 4 -37.15 -44.00 35.43
C TYR A 4 -37.70 -44.17 33.99
N SER A 5 -37.87 -43.15 33.14
CA SER A 5 -37.10 -41.90 33.00
C SER A 5 -37.84 -40.91 32.10
N ARG A 6 -37.79 -39.63 32.48
CA ARG A 6 -37.90 -38.47 31.59
C ARG A 6 -36.54 -38.27 30.91
N SER A 7 -36.42 -38.58 29.62
CA SER A 7 -35.28 -38.14 28.80
C SER A 7 -35.69 -38.04 27.33
N ALA A 8 -36.30 -36.92 26.95
CA ALA A 8 -36.49 -36.53 25.56
C ALA A 8 -36.10 -35.05 25.42
N ALA A 9 -34.84 -34.72 25.76
CA ALA A 9 -34.21 -33.42 25.53
C ALA A 9 -32.70 -33.52 25.81
N ALA A 10 -31.95 -34.29 25.01
CA ALA A 10 -30.48 -34.30 25.08
C ALA A 10 -29.87 -34.97 23.84
N LEU A 11 -30.22 -34.51 22.63
CA LEU A 11 -29.56 -34.99 21.41
C LEU A 11 -29.40 -33.90 20.34
N ALA A 12 -29.11 -32.67 20.78
CA ALA A 12 -28.82 -31.53 19.91
C ALA A 12 -27.65 -30.67 20.41
N LEU A 13 -26.69 -31.25 21.14
CA LEU A 13 -25.58 -30.51 21.78
C LEU A 13 -24.22 -31.19 21.64
N LEU A 14 -23.92 -31.79 20.47
CA LEU A 14 -22.61 -32.41 20.20
C LEU A 14 -22.18 -32.27 18.72
N VAL A 15 -22.43 -31.11 18.11
CA VAL A 15 -21.85 -30.73 16.79
C VAL A 15 -21.25 -29.30 16.88
N SER A 16 -20.55 -29.00 17.97
CA SER A 16 -19.94 -27.68 18.18
C SER A 16 -18.51 -27.81 18.72
N ALA A 17 -17.65 -28.57 18.03
CA ALA A 17 -16.25 -28.71 18.42
C ALA A 17 -15.27 -29.03 17.26
N LEU A 18 -15.62 -28.71 16.01
CA LEU A 18 -14.68 -28.74 14.89
C LEU A 18 -14.90 -27.50 14.01
N VAL A 19 -14.86 -26.31 14.62
CA VAL A 19 -14.62 -25.10 13.84
C VAL A 19 -13.15 -25.17 13.46
N SER A 20 -12.85 -25.70 12.28
CA SER A 20 -11.53 -25.55 11.68
C SER A 20 -11.25 -24.05 11.58
N SER A 21 -10.30 -23.56 12.38
CA SER A 21 -9.76 -22.22 12.24
C SER A 21 -9.34 -22.05 10.77
N ALA A 22 -9.92 -21.07 10.09
CA ALA A 22 -9.49 -20.74 8.75
C ALA A 22 -8.10 -20.11 8.83
N ALA A 23 -7.06 -20.90 8.60
CA ALA A 23 -5.79 -20.31 8.21
C ALA A 23 -5.94 -19.90 6.74
N ALA A 24 -5.88 -18.60 6.45
CA ALA A 24 -5.39 -18.20 5.15
C ALA A 24 -3.96 -18.76 5.06
N GLN A 25 -3.78 -19.87 4.35
CA GLN A 25 -2.59 -20.69 4.50
C GLN A 25 -1.34 -19.88 4.12
N LEU A 26 -0.51 -19.56 5.12
CA LEU A 26 0.76 -18.86 4.90
C LEU A 26 1.61 -19.69 3.93
N THR A 27 2.17 -19.03 2.92
CA THR A 27 3.06 -19.66 1.94
C THR A 27 4.42 -18.99 1.94
N THR A 28 5.43 -19.79 1.68
CA THR A 28 6.82 -19.36 1.50
C THR A 28 7.32 -19.75 0.11
N LYS A 29 8.16 -18.89 -0.48
CA LYS A 29 8.87 -19.21 -1.73
C LYS A 29 10.02 -20.19 -1.46
N CYS A 30 10.59 -20.15 -0.27
CA CYS A 30 11.70 -20.99 0.13
C CYS A 30 11.55 -21.38 1.61
N ASN A 31 11.26 -22.65 1.88
CA ASN A 31 11.20 -23.15 3.24
C ASN A 31 12.60 -23.60 3.71
N PRO A 32 13.23 -22.94 4.70
CA PRO A 32 14.58 -23.26 5.15
C PRO A 32 14.64 -24.57 5.96
N MET A 33 13.49 -25.14 6.34
CA MET A 33 13.43 -26.50 6.92
C MET A 33 13.52 -27.61 5.86
N GLU A 34 13.37 -27.26 4.57
CA GLU A 34 13.41 -28.23 3.46
C GLU A 34 14.67 -28.09 2.59
N LYS A 35 15.22 -26.87 2.49
CA LYS A 35 16.34 -26.54 1.59
C LYS A 35 17.07 -25.29 2.08
N THR A 36 18.29 -25.07 1.59
CA THR A 36 18.99 -23.80 1.86
C THR A 36 18.32 -22.65 1.11
N CYS A 37 18.03 -21.56 1.82
CA CYS A 37 17.37 -20.37 1.30
C CYS A 37 18.32 -19.16 1.28
N PRO A 38 18.02 -18.14 0.45
CA PRO A 38 18.68 -16.83 0.55
C PRO A 38 18.53 -16.24 1.95
N ALA A 39 19.40 -15.28 2.30
CA ALA A 39 19.28 -14.55 3.54
C ALA A 39 18.07 -13.59 3.50
N ASP A 40 17.33 -13.53 4.60
CA ASP A 40 16.18 -12.64 4.74
C ASP A 40 16.67 -11.23 5.07
N PRO A 41 16.32 -10.19 4.29
CA PRO A 41 16.73 -8.83 4.58
C PRO A 41 16.09 -8.35 5.89
N ALA A 42 16.92 -7.89 6.84
CA ALA A 42 16.44 -7.42 8.15
C ALA A 42 15.90 -5.99 8.06
N LEU A 43 15.04 -5.58 9.00
CA LEU A 43 14.72 -4.17 9.24
C LEU A 43 15.87 -3.48 9.99
N GLY A 44 16.42 -4.17 11.00
CA GLY A 44 17.58 -3.74 11.80
C GLY A 44 17.38 -2.45 12.59
N THR A 45 16.14 -1.98 12.75
CA THR A 45 15.81 -0.72 13.42
C THR A 45 14.34 -0.68 13.88
N ALA A 46 13.94 0.44 14.47
CA ALA A 46 12.55 0.76 14.75
C ALA A 46 12.08 1.91 13.85
N HIS A 47 10.99 1.71 13.13
CA HIS A 47 10.43 2.74 12.26
C HIS A 47 8.91 2.73 12.27
N THR A 48 8.30 3.91 12.08
CA THR A 48 6.85 4.07 11.91
C THR A 48 6.56 4.45 10.48
N PHE A 49 5.93 3.53 9.76
CA PHE A 49 5.44 3.76 8.42
C PHE A 49 4.06 4.41 8.52
N TYR A 50 3.96 5.66 8.04
CA TYR A 50 2.68 6.34 7.87
C TYR A 50 2.19 6.12 6.44
N PHE A 51 0.95 5.66 6.29
CA PHE A 51 0.38 5.29 4.99
C PHE A 51 -0.49 6.40 4.39
N ASN A 52 -0.32 7.65 4.82
CA ASN A 52 -0.94 8.83 4.19
C ASN A 52 -0.41 9.09 2.77
N SER A 53 0.68 8.44 2.40
CA SER A 53 1.20 8.32 1.04
C SER A 53 1.79 6.92 0.84
N THR A 54 2.17 6.61 -0.40
CA THR A 54 2.93 5.39 -0.69
C THR A 54 4.15 5.29 0.24
N PRO A 55 4.41 4.13 0.87
CA PRO A 55 5.60 3.93 1.69
C PRO A 55 6.87 4.02 0.82
N PRO A 56 8.06 4.21 1.43
CA PRO A 56 9.31 4.27 0.67
C PRO A 56 9.48 3.07 -0.26
N ASP A 57 10.02 3.31 -1.46
CA ASP A 57 10.23 2.27 -2.46
C ASP A 57 10.98 1.07 -1.86
N ASP A 58 10.66 -0.14 -2.33
CA ASP A 58 11.25 -1.40 -1.88
C ASP A 58 11.05 -1.75 -0.39
N THR A 59 10.23 -1.01 0.38
CA THR A 59 9.90 -1.41 1.77
C THR A 59 8.70 -2.33 1.89
N PHE A 60 7.70 -2.18 1.01
CA PHE A 60 6.50 -3.02 0.96
C PHE A 60 6.16 -3.42 -0.48
N THR A 61 5.51 -4.57 -0.64
CA THR A 61 5.00 -5.08 -1.92
C THR A 61 3.53 -5.46 -1.78
N SER A 62 2.70 -5.09 -2.76
CA SER A 62 1.33 -5.59 -2.88
C SER A 62 1.33 -7.01 -3.48
N GLU A 63 0.85 -8.01 -2.73
CA GLU A 63 0.85 -9.41 -3.16
C GLU A 63 -0.38 -9.79 -4.01
N ALA A 64 -1.45 -9.00 -3.95
CA ALA A 64 -2.72 -9.26 -4.62
C ALA A 64 -3.23 -7.98 -5.32
N ALA A 65 -4.38 -7.44 -4.91
CA ALA A 65 -4.85 -6.15 -5.40
C ALA A 65 -3.87 -5.02 -5.04
N GLN A 66 -3.78 -4.01 -5.92
CA GLN A 66 -3.03 -2.79 -5.63
C GLN A 66 -3.63 -2.07 -4.42
N ILE A 67 -2.77 -1.54 -3.57
CA ILE A 67 -3.19 -0.77 -2.39
C ILE A 67 -3.24 0.69 -2.75
N GLU A 68 -4.38 1.32 -2.49
CA GLU A 68 -4.54 2.76 -2.63
C GLU A 68 -4.12 3.45 -1.32
N TYR A 69 -3.57 4.66 -1.43
CA TYR A 69 -3.15 5.45 -0.27
C TYR A 69 -3.92 6.77 -0.26
N ASP A 70 -4.65 7.00 0.82
CA ASP A 70 -5.42 8.22 1.07
C ASP A 70 -4.76 9.05 2.17
N GLU A 71 -4.65 10.36 1.95
CA GLU A 71 -3.96 11.27 2.88
C GLU A 71 -4.55 11.26 4.29
N LYS A 72 -5.86 10.98 4.41
CA LYS A 72 -6.58 11.02 5.69
C LYS A 72 -6.80 9.65 6.32
N ASN A 73 -7.04 8.63 5.50
CA ASN A 73 -7.41 7.30 5.96
C ASN A 73 -6.27 6.28 5.90
N GLY A 74 -5.13 6.63 5.29
CA GLY A 74 -3.99 5.75 5.17
C GLY A 74 -4.09 4.78 3.99
N ALA A 75 -3.52 3.59 4.14
CA ALA A 75 -3.62 2.50 3.17
C ALA A 75 -5.05 1.93 3.14
N VAL A 76 -5.60 1.79 1.95
CA VAL A 76 -6.99 1.41 1.69
C VAL A 76 -7.04 0.03 1.03
N PHE A 77 -7.60 -0.94 1.74
CA PHE A 77 -7.70 -2.33 1.32
C PHE A 77 -9.15 -2.63 0.94
N THR A 78 -9.47 -2.53 -0.36
CA THR A 78 -10.85 -2.63 -0.85
C THR A 78 -11.14 -3.98 -1.51
N ILE A 79 -12.20 -4.64 -1.06
CA ILE A 79 -12.76 -5.86 -1.62
C ILE A 79 -14.09 -5.52 -2.32
N SER A 80 -14.15 -5.70 -3.63
CA SER A 80 -15.32 -5.35 -4.45
C SER A 80 -16.02 -6.55 -5.10
N GLU A 81 -15.33 -7.68 -5.22
CA GLU A 81 -15.85 -8.85 -5.95
C GLU A 81 -15.33 -10.18 -5.36
N GLU A 82 -15.87 -11.28 -5.87
CA GLU A 82 -15.55 -12.63 -5.45
C GLU A 82 -14.08 -13.00 -5.71
N GLY A 83 -13.47 -13.78 -4.81
CA GLY A 83 -12.06 -14.15 -4.92
C GLY A 83 -11.03 -13.01 -4.77
N HIS A 84 -11.47 -11.77 -4.51
CA HIS A 84 -10.54 -10.66 -4.28
C HIS A 84 -9.88 -10.74 -2.90
N SER A 85 -8.60 -10.37 -2.88
CA SER A 85 -7.84 -10.05 -1.68
C SER A 85 -6.95 -8.85 -1.94
N ALA A 86 -6.66 -8.09 -0.90
CA ALA A 86 -5.73 -6.97 -0.91
C ALA A 86 -4.74 -7.19 0.22
N THR A 87 -3.46 -7.35 -0.11
CA THR A 87 -2.41 -7.65 0.87
C THR A 87 -1.18 -6.80 0.58
N LEU A 88 -0.71 -6.08 1.61
CA LEU A 88 0.54 -5.34 1.65
C LEU A 88 1.52 -6.07 2.55
N SER A 89 2.66 -6.48 2.01
CA SER A 89 3.66 -7.32 2.68
C SER A 89 4.97 -6.56 2.78
N SER A 90 5.62 -6.54 3.95
CA SER A 90 6.95 -5.94 4.09
C SER A 90 7.98 -6.75 3.31
N ASN A 91 8.89 -6.04 2.64
CA ASN A 91 10.02 -6.67 1.96
C ASN A 91 11.18 -6.99 2.90
N PHE A 92 11.15 -6.43 4.11
CA PHE A 92 12.07 -6.74 5.20
C PHE A 92 11.40 -7.67 6.22
N TYR A 93 12.25 -8.33 6.99
CA TYR A 93 11.91 -9.17 8.13
C TYR A 93 12.33 -8.47 9.42
N PHE A 94 11.68 -8.78 10.53
CA PHE A 94 12.14 -8.43 11.87
C PHE A 94 12.26 -9.70 12.70
N PHE A 95 13.19 -9.72 13.67
CA PHE A 95 13.46 -10.92 14.47
C PHE A 95 13.37 -10.64 15.96
N TYR A 96 12.33 -11.20 16.57
CA TYR A 96 11.71 -10.62 17.76
C TYR A 96 11.36 -9.14 17.54
N GLY A 97 10.59 -8.56 18.43
CA GLY A 97 10.24 -7.16 18.25
C GLY A 97 8.88 -6.76 18.73
N ARG A 98 8.37 -5.74 18.06
CA ARG A 98 7.07 -5.17 18.32
C ARG A 98 6.50 -4.59 17.03
N THR A 99 5.20 -4.81 16.82
CA THR A 99 4.45 -3.99 15.88
C THR A 99 3.34 -3.24 16.58
N GLU A 100 3.05 -2.02 16.13
CA GLU A 100 1.88 -1.24 16.53
C GLU A 100 1.17 -0.81 15.26
N VAL A 101 0.00 -1.37 15.00
CA VAL A 101 -0.76 -1.11 13.78
C VAL A 101 -2.02 -0.33 14.14
N LEU A 102 -2.14 0.87 13.57
CA LEU A 102 -3.28 1.74 13.75
C LEU A 102 -4.25 1.54 12.58
N MET A 103 -5.38 0.86 12.81
CA MET A 103 -6.27 0.45 11.72
C MET A 103 -7.75 0.42 12.10
N LYS A 104 -8.59 0.36 11.06
CA LYS A 104 -10.05 0.11 11.08
C LYS A 104 -10.33 -1.12 10.21
N ALA A 105 -11.01 -2.12 10.77
CA ALA A 105 -11.38 -3.32 10.02
C ALA A 105 -12.50 -3.05 9.01
N ALA A 106 -12.56 -3.87 7.97
CA ALA A 106 -13.65 -3.85 6.99
C ALA A 106 -14.96 -4.35 7.59
N ARG A 107 -16.07 -3.66 7.27
CA ARG A 107 -17.44 -4.14 7.55
C ARG A 107 -17.83 -5.20 6.53
N GLY A 108 -18.62 -6.19 6.94
CA GLY A 108 -19.24 -7.16 6.03
C GLY A 108 -19.16 -8.61 6.52
N GLN A 109 -20.27 -9.33 6.45
CA GLN A 109 -20.31 -10.77 6.73
C GLN A 109 -19.30 -11.50 5.85
N GLY A 110 -18.48 -12.38 6.44
CA GLY A 110 -17.52 -13.16 5.67
C GLY A 110 -16.30 -12.39 5.15
N ILE A 111 -16.20 -11.08 5.41
CA ILE A 111 -15.03 -10.26 5.10
C ILE A 111 -14.08 -10.30 6.29
N ILE A 112 -12.81 -10.57 6.02
CA ILE A 112 -11.77 -10.64 7.02
C ILE A 112 -10.78 -9.51 6.78
N SER A 113 -10.39 -8.83 7.85
CA SER A 113 -9.19 -7.97 7.87
C SER A 113 -8.14 -8.66 8.73
N SER A 114 -6.87 -8.53 8.39
CA SER A 114 -5.79 -9.31 9.01
C SER A 114 -4.54 -8.46 9.20
N ILE A 115 -3.90 -8.64 10.37
CA ILE A 115 -2.50 -8.29 10.60
C ILE A 115 -1.78 -9.61 10.84
N VAL A 116 -0.91 -10.01 9.93
CA VAL A 116 -0.21 -11.29 9.98
C VAL A 116 1.28 -11.06 10.00
N TRP A 117 1.98 -11.73 10.91
CA TRP A 117 3.40 -11.92 10.83
C TRP A 117 3.67 -13.30 10.27
N GLY A 118 4.55 -13.41 9.28
CA GLY A 118 4.84 -14.70 8.65
C GLY A 118 6.31 -14.90 8.34
N SER A 119 6.85 -16.05 8.75
CA SER A 119 8.23 -16.46 8.46
C SER A 119 8.33 -17.41 7.27
N ASP A 120 9.54 -17.60 6.79
CA ASP A 120 9.85 -18.57 5.75
C ASP A 120 9.73 -20.03 6.24
N THR A 121 9.76 -20.28 7.56
CA THR A 121 9.44 -21.60 8.14
C THR A 121 7.95 -21.80 8.36
N LEU A 122 7.11 -20.82 8.04
CA LEU A 122 5.68 -20.80 8.35
C LEU A 122 5.40 -20.70 9.86
N ASP A 123 6.28 -20.04 10.62
CA ASP A 123 5.86 -19.47 11.90
C ASP A 123 4.94 -18.28 11.60
N GLU A 124 3.87 -18.15 12.39
CA GLU A 124 2.79 -17.19 12.16
C GLU A 124 2.28 -16.60 13.48
N VAL A 125 1.96 -15.31 13.46
CA VAL A 125 1.26 -14.60 14.54
C VAL A 125 0.27 -13.66 13.90
N ASP A 126 -0.99 -13.69 14.32
CA ASP A 126 -2.01 -12.89 13.66
C ASP A 126 -3.01 -12.21 14.61
N TRP A 127 -3.61 -11.16 14.04
CA TRP A 127 -4.91 -10.61 14.42
C TRP A 127 -5.86 -10.78 13.25
N GLU A 128 -7.05 -11.31 13.53
CA GLU A 128 -8.11 -11.51 12.55
C GLU A 128 -9.39 -10.79 12.97
N PHE A 129 -9.93 -10.00 12.06
CA PHE A 129 -11.11 -9.19 12.27
C PHE A 129 -12.24 -9.69 11.38
N LYS A 130 -13.27 -10.27 11.99
CA LYS A 130 -14.45 -10.76 11.28
C LYS A 130 -15.39 -9.59 11.06
N GLY A 131 -15.52 -9.12 9.82
CA GLY A 131 -16.29 -7.95 9.46
C GLY A 131 -17.79 -8.04 9.76
N GLY A 132 -18.33 -9.24 10.03
CA GLY A 132 -19.69 -9.46 10.51
C GLY A 132 -19.86 -9.38 12.03
N ASN A 133 -18.76 -9.25 12.79
CA ASN A 133 -18.76 -9.15 14.25
C ASN A 133 -18.02 -7.90 14.70
N GLU A 134 -18.78 -6.88 15.10
CA GLU A 134 -18.22 -5.57 15.40
C GLU A 134 -17.47 -5.48 16.75
N THR A 135 -17.74 -6.40 17.69
CA THR A 135 -17.29 -6.26 19.10
C THR A 135 -16.17 -7.22 19.49
N TRP A 136 -15.65 -8.01 18.56
CA TRP A 136 -14.63 -9.02 18.85
C TRP A 136 -13.51 -9.01 17.82
N VAL A 137 -12.29 -9.26 18.30
CA VAL A 137 -11.12 -9.54 17.48
C VAL A 137 -10.57 -10.90 17.87
N PHE A 138 -10.03 -11.65 16.91
CA PHE A 138 -9.41 -12.93 17.13
C PHE A 138 -7.89 -12.79 17.06
N SER A 139 -7.16 -13.45 17.96
CA SER A 139 -5.71 -13.59 17.84
C SER A 139 -5.30 -15.04 17.74
N ASN A 140 -4.25 -15.32 16.97
CA ASN A 140 -3.80 -16.68 16.75
C ASN A 140 -2.27 -16.73 16.55
N TYR A 141 -1.74 -17.94 16.54
CA TYR A 141 -0.37 -18.22 16.19
C TYR A 141 -0.24 -19.62 15.60
N PHE A 142 0.76 -19.83 14.76
CA PHE A 142 1.16 -21.15 14.31
C PHE A 142 2.68 -21.28 14.35
N GLY A 143 3.17 -22.47 14.64
CA GLY A 143 4.59 -22.79 14.54
C GLY A 143 4.82 -23.75 13.39
N LYS A 144 5.77 -23.41 12.52
CA LYS A 144 6.26 -24.31 11.46
C LYS A 144 5.17 -24.85 10.53
N GLY A 145 4.12 -24.06 10.30
CA GLY A 145 2.96 -24.43 9.47
C GLY A 145 2.09 -25.53 10.06
N ASN A 146 2.21 -25.82 11.36
CA ASN A 146 1.41 -26.85 12.02
C ASN A 146 -0.01 -26.34 12.33
N THR A 147 -0.95 -26.66 11.45
CA THR A 147 -2.37 -26.28 11.59
C THR A 147 -3.22 -27.35 12.29
N ASN A 148 -2.62 -28.42 12.82
CA ASN A 148 -3.38 -29.48 13.51
C ASN A 148 -3.82 -29.07 14.92
N ASP A 149 -3.15 -28.08 15.51
CA ASP A 149 -3.54 -27.52 16.79
C ASP A 149 -4.60 -26.43 16.58
N THR A 150 -5.83 -26.72 16.99
CA THR A 150 -6.96 -25.79 16.88
C THR A 150 -7.12 -24.91 18.12
N THR A 151 -6.26 -25.09 19.13
CA THR A 151 -6.33 -24.37 20.41
C THR A 151 -5.45 -23.11 20.45
N THR A 152 -4.78 -22.80 19.34
CA THR A 152 -3.87 -21.66 19.21
C THR A 152 -4.60 -20.30 19.15
N GLY A 153 -5.89 -20.31 18.80
CA GLY A 153 -6.71 -19.12 18.65
C GLY A 153 -7.42 -18.66 19.92
N GLY A 154 -7.77 -17.37 19.99
CA GLY A 154 -8.61 -16.82 21.05
C GLY A 154 -9.35 -15.56 20.62
N ASP A 155 -10.64 -15.48 20.96
CA ASP A 155 -11.47 -14.30 20.76
C ASP A 155 -11.34 -13.32 21.94
N HIS A 156 -11.22 -12.03 21.64
CA HIS A 156 -11.09 -10.94 22.60
C HIS A 156 -12.12 -9.86 22.32
N GLN A 157 -12.78 -9.40 23.38
CA GLN A 157 -13.78 -8.35 23.26
C GLN A 157 -13.09 -6.99 23.06
N VAL A 158 -13.59 -6.22 22.10
CA VAL A 158 -13.11 -4.86 21.79
C VAL A 158 -13.96 -3.85 22.55
N SER A 159 -13.31 -2.86 23.18
CA SER A 159 -14.03 -1.71 23.74
C SER A 159 -14.39 -0.74 22.63
N GLY A 160 -15.65 -0.80 22.18
CA GLY A 160 -16.12 -0.06 21.01
C GLY A 160 -16.35 -0.99 19.83
N SER A 161 -16.00 -0.53 18.64
CA SER A 161 -16.18 -1.29 17.39
C SER A 161 -14.85 -1.50 16.68
N ILE A 162 -14.59 -2.69 16.14
CA ILE A 162 -13.42 -2.94 15.25
C ILE A 162 -13.39 -2.03 14.00
N TYR A 163 -14.50 -1.33 13.71
CA TYR A 163 -14.59 -0.36 12.63
C TYR A 163 -14.09 1.03 13.02
N ASP A 164 -13.88 1.28 14.31
CA ASP A 164 -13.22 2.48 14.82
C ASP A 164 -11.69 2.31 14.75
N LEU A 165 -10.98 3.42 14.89
CA LEU A 165 -9.51 3.41 14.83
C LEU A 165 -8.95 2.90 16.16
N HIS A 166 -8.23 1.78 16.10
CA HIS A 166 -7.62 1.14 17.26
C HIS A 166 -6.12 0.90 17.04
N ASN A 167 -5.35 0.88 18.12
CA ASN A 167 -3.95 0.45 18.11
C ASN A 167 -3.84 -1.02 18.50
N TYR A 168 -3.53 -1.86 17.53
CA TYR A 168 -3.23 -3.27 17.71
C TYR A 168 -1.73 -3.44 17.86
N THR A 169 -1.29 -3.64 19.09
CA THR A 169 0.12 -3.82 19.42
C THR A 169 0.40 -5.30 19.70
N THR A 170 1.41 -5.86 19.05
CA THR A 170 1.92 -7.20 19.37
C THR A 170 3.39 -7.09 19.75
N VAL A 171 3.77 -7.71 20.86
CA VAL A 171 5.16 -7.76 21.36
C VAL A 171 5.63 -9.21 21.35
N TRP A 172 6.84 -9.43 20.84
CA TRP A 172 7.42 -10.75 20.65
C TRP A 172 8.84 -10.80 21.17
N THR A 173 9.08 -11.73 22.09
CA THR A 173 10.40 -12.06 22.62
C THR A 173 10.63 -13.57 22.51
N GLU A 174 11.83 -14.02 22.85
CA GLU A 174 12.13 -15.46 22.96
C GLU A 174 11.21 -16.17 23.96
N ASP A 175 10.82 -15.47 25.03
CA ASP A 175 10.05 -16.05 26.13
C ASP A 175 8.53 -16.01 25.91
N LYS A 176 8.02 -14.99 25.20
CA LYS A 176 6.57 -14.75 25.13
C LYS A 176 6.11 -13.94 23.92
N LEU A 177 4.83 -14.08 23.63
CA LEU A 177 4.04 -13.26 22.71
C LEU A 177 2.92 -12.55 23.49
N GLU A 178 2.75 -11.26 23.25
CA GLU A 178 1.70 -10.47 23.90
C GLU A 178 0.90 -9.68 22.86
N TRP A 179 -0.42 -9.69 23.01
CA TRP A 179 -1.37 -8.95 22.19
C TRP A 179 -2.04 -7.88 23.05
N HIS A 180 -1.96 -6.63 22.58
CA HIS A 180 -2.46 -5.45 23.25
C HIS A 180 -3.42 -4.68 22.34
N LEU A 181 -4.51 -4.18 22.92
CA LEU A 181 -5.49 -3.31 22.27
C LEU A 181 -5.55 -1.98 22.99
N ASP A 182 -5.24 -0.89 22.27
CA ASP A 182 -5.20 0.48 22.81
C ASP A 182 -4.36 0.60 24.08
N GLY A 183 -3.24 -0.13 24.12
CA GLY A 183 -2.32 -0.20 25.26
C GLY A 183 -2.74 -1.13 26.39
N ASN A 184 -3.90 -1.80 26.31
CA ASN A 184 -4.33 -2.80 27.28
C ASN A 184 -3.92 -4.20 26.84
N LEU A 185 -3.24 -4.95 27.71
CA LEU A 185 -2.87 -6.35 27.45
C LEU A 185 -4.14 -7.24 27.43
N LEU A 186 -4.36 -7.92 26.30
CA LEU A 186 -5.47 -8.86 26.10
C LEU A 186 -5.05 -10.32 26.29
N ARG A 187 -3.88 -10.68 25.75
CA ARG A 187 -3.40 -12.07 25.75
C ARG A 187 -1.89 -12.12 25.91
N THR A 188 -1.43 -13.09 26.70
CA THR A 188 -0.03 -13.52 26.75
C THR A 188 0.04 -15.00 26.39
N LEU A 189 1.00 -15.37 25.55
CA LEU A 189 1.42 -16.74 25.28
C LEU A 189 2.87 -16.87 25.71
N GLU A 190 3.13 -17.69 26.74
CA GLU A 190 4.49 -18.06 27.10
C GLU A 190 5.00 -19.14 26.12
N ALA A 191 6.27 -19.07 25.72
CA ALA A 191 6.85 -19.98 24.73
C ALA A 191 6.69 -21.46 25.13
N LYS A 192 6.83 -21.76 26.43
CA LYS A 192 6.66 -23.11 26.99
C LYS A 192 5.24 -23.66 26.78
N ASP A 193 4.23 -22.80 26.72
CA ASP A 193 2.82 -23.19 26.59
C ASP A 193 2.46 -23.51 25.13
N ALA A 194 3.27 -23.05 24.17
CA ALA A 194 3.12 -23.35 22.74
C ALA A 194 3.71 -24.73 22.39
N ASN A 195 3.11 -25.80 22.93
CA ASN A 195 3.53 -27.19 22.75
C ASN A 195 5.00 -27.41 23.14
N ASN A 196 5.35 -27.05 24.40
CA ASN A 196 6.74 -27.08 24.89
C ASN A 196 7.70 -26.40 23.91
N THR A 197 7.41 -25.15 23.52
CA THR A 197 8.14 -24.32 22.55
C THR A 197 8.15 -24.77 21.09
N HIS A 198 7.66 -25.97 20.76
CA HIS A 198 7.76 -26.50 19.38
C HIS A 198 6.92 -25.69 18.39
N ASN A 199 5.74 -25.26 18.82
CA ASN A 199 4.83 -24.44 18.03
C ASN A 199 5.01 -22.93 18.30
N PHE A 200 5.98 -22.52 19.12
CA PHE A 200 6.21 -21.10 19.38
C PHE A 200 6.87 -20.44 18.16
N PRO A 201 6.32 -19.33 17.64
CA PRO A 201 6.94 -18.52 16.60
C PRO A 201 8.30 -17.99 17.06
N GLN A 202 9.35 -18.34 16.32
CA GLN A 202 10.73 -18.13 16.77
C GLN A 202 11.72 -17.87 15.64
N THR A 203 11.23 -17.51 14.46
CA THR A 203 12.04 -17.27 13.25
C THR A 203 11.65 -15.92 12.64
N PRO A 204 12.57 -15.21 11.94
CA PRO A 204 12.31 -13.87 11.41
C PRO A 204 11.02 -13.81 10.59
N MET A 205 10.22 -12.75 10.79
CA MET A 205 8.90 -12.62 10.14
C MET A 205 8.78 -11.32 9.34
N THR A 206 8.02 -11.39 8.26
CA THR A 206 7.48 -10.24 7.53
C THR A 206 6.20 -9.75 8.20
N LEU A 207 5.86 -8.47 8.06
CA LEU A 207 4.54 -7.92 8.39
C LEU A 207 3.67 -7.93 7.14
N ARG A 208 2.49 -8.52 7.23
CA ARG A 208 1.46 -8.53 6.18
C ARG A 208 0.18 -7.92 6.71
N LEU A 209 -0.33 -6.93 6.00
CA LEU A 209 -1.59 -6.24 6.27
C LEU A 209 -2.54 -6.55 5.12
N GLY A 210 -3.76 -6.96 5.40
CA GLY A 210 -4.66 -7.26 4.29
C GLY A 210 -6.11 -7.48 4.64
N SER A 211 -6.93 -7.50 3.60
CA SER A 211 -8.33 -7.91 3.66
C SER A 211 -8.62 -8.97 2.61
N TRP A 212 -9.49 -9.92 2.94
CA TRP A 212 -9.82 -11.06 2.09
C TRP A 212 -11.21 -11.61 2.40
N VAL A 213 -11.72 -12.47 1.52
CA VAL A 213 -13.08 -13.02 1.63
C VAL A 213 -13.04 -14.44 2.19
N GLY A 214 -13.16 -14.57 3.52
CA GLY A 214 -13.29 -15.87 4.19
C GLY A 214 -14.66 -16.53 3.96
N GLY A 215 -15.70 -15.72 3.72
CA GLY A 215 -17.07 -16.17 3.45
C GLY A 215 -17.35 -16.59 2.00
N ASP A 216 -16.33 -16.73 1.15
CA ASP A 216 -16.50 -17.14 -0.24
C ASP A 216 -16.81 -18.65 -0.33
N THR A 217 -18.08 -18.96 -0.51
CA THR A 217 -18.57 -20.35 -0.59
C THR A 217 -18.05 -21.16 -1.79
N LYS A 218 -17.50 -20.51 -2.82
CA LYS A 218 -16.98 -21.21 -4.01
C LYS A 218 -15.52 -21.59 -3.87
N THR A 219 -14.73 -20.73 -3.23
CA THR A 219 -13.27 -20.91 -3.14
C THR A 219 -12.79 -21.38 -1.78
N GLN A 220 -13.55 -21.12 -0.71
CA GLN A 220 -13.16 -21.45 0.66
C GLN A 220 -13.77 -22.76 1.15
N ALA A 221 -13.07 -23.43 2.06
CA ALA A 221 -13.58 -24.62 2.74
C ALA A 221 -14.82 -24.27 3.59
N PRO A 222 -15.79 -25.18 3.76
CA PRO A 222 -16.98 -24.91 4.57
C PRO A 222 -16.67 -24.43 5.99
N GLY A 223 -15.65 -24.99 6.64
CA GLY A 223 -15.20 -24.55 7.97
C GLY A 223 -14.66 -23.12 7.98
N THR A 224 -13.99 -22.70 6.90
CA THR A 224 -13.52 -21.32 6.74
C THR A 224 -14.67 -20.33 6.61
N VAL A 225 -15.67 -20.67 5.81
CA VAL A 225 -16.88 -19.85 5.65
C VAL A 225 -17.62 -19.73 6.98
N GLU A 226 -17.76 -20.82 7.72
CA GLU A 226 -18.37 -20.82 9.06
C GLU A 226 -17.58 -19.95 10.05
N TRP A 227 -16.26 -20.12 10.11
CA TRP A 227 -15.37 -19.31 10.97
C TRP A 227 -15.45 -17.82 10.64
N ALA A 228 -15.56 -17.45 9.36
CA ALA A 228 -15.72 -16.07 8.89
C ALA A 228 -17.11 -15.47 9.20
N GLY A 229 -18.00 -16.28 9.79
CA GLY A 229 -19.36 -15.90 10.18
C GLY A 229 -20.43 -16.32 9.17
N GLY A 230 -20.06 -16.81 7.99
CA GLY A 230 -21.00 -17.24 6.95
C GLY A 230 -20.67 -16.66 5.58
N ALA A 231 -21.59 -16.89 4.63
CA ALA A 231 -21.42 -16.48 3.24
C ALA A 231 -21.38 -14.95 3.08
N THR A 232 -20.46 -14.46 2.25
CA THR A 232 -20.33 -13.04 1.92
C THR A 232 -21.42 -12.59 0.95
N ASP A 233 -22.10 -11.48 1.25
CA ASP A 233 -23.02 -10.80 0.33
C ASP A 233 -22.32 -9.65 -0.39
N TYR A 234 -21.76 -9.93 -1.57
CA TYR A 234 -21.06 -8.92 -2.38
C TYR A 234 -21.93 -7.72 -2.79
N SER A 235 -23.26 -7.81 -2.71
CA SER A 235 -24.14 -6.66 -2.98
C SER A 235 -24.05 -5.55 -1.93
N GLN A 236 -23.48 -5.86 -0.75
CA GLN A 236 -23.18 -4.89 0.31
C GLN A 236 -21.79 -4.24 0.17
N GLY A 237 -21.04 -4.61 -0.86
CA GLY A 237 -19.73 -4.04 -1.14
C GLY A 237 -19.79 -2.62 -1.72
N PRO A 238 -18.63 -1.95 -1.89
CA PRO A 238 -17.30 -2.45 -1.55
C PRO A 238 -17.05 -2.50 -0.03
N PHE A 239 -16.21 -3.43 0.39
CA PHE A 239 -15.77 -3.56 1.78
C PHE A 239 -14.35 -3.05 1.91
N THR A 240 -14.09 -2.19 2.89
CA THR A 240 -12.81 -1.48 2.96
C THR A 240 -12.23 -1.51 4.36
N MET A 241 -11.00 -2.02 4.47
CA MET A 241 -10.13 -1.88 5.63
C MET A 241 -9.20 -0.68 5.43
N TYR A 242 -8.91 0.03 6.52
CA TYR A 242 -8.03 1.20 6.52
C TYR A 242 -6.88 1.00 7.49
N VAL A 243 -5.64 1.25 7.08
CA VAL A 243 -4.47 1.25 7.97
C VAL A 243 -3.78 2.59 7.89
N GLU A 244 -3.80 3.34 9.00
CA GLU A 244 -3.21 4.68 9.07
C GLU A 244 -1.69 4.62 9.21
N SER A 245 -1.20 3.74 10.09
CA SER A 245 0.24 3.56 10.31
C SER A 245 0.58 2.17 10.84
N ALA A 246 1.82 1.76 10.61
CA ALA A 246 2.43 0.58 11.22
C ALA A 246 3.81 0.95 11.77
N ARG A 247 3.97 0.92 13.09
CA ARG A 247 5.29 0.90 13.72
C ARG A 247 5.81 -0.53 13.74
N VAL A 248 7.01 -0.74 13.23
CA VAL A 248 7.73 -2.02 13.31
C VAL A 248 9.04 -1.75 14.01
N GLU A 249 9.30 -2.53 15.05
CA GLU A 249 10.52 -2.49 15.84
C GLU A 249 11.15 -3.87 15.81
N ASP A 250 12.31 -3.96 15.18
CA ASP A 250 13.15 -5.14 15.17
C ASP A 250 14.08 -5.11 16.39
N TYR A 251 14.04 -6.15 17.22
CA TYR A 251 14.92 -6.25 18.39
C TYR A 251 16.34 -6.69 18.02
N SER A 252 16.60 -7.02 16.76
CA SER A 252 17.94 -7.19 16.21
C SER A 252 18.46 -5.89 15.55
N SER A 253 19.77 -5.85 15.28
CA SER A 253 20.43 -4.72 14.61
C SER A 253 21.28 -5.16 13.42
N GLY A 254 20.93 -6.30 12.80
CA GLY A 254 21.66 -6.87 11.68
C GLY A 254 21.20 -6.35 10.32
N LYS A 255 21.92 -6.73 9.28
CA LYS A 255 21.53 -6.44 7.89
C LYS A 255 20.60 -7.51 7.30
N GLU A 256 20.77 -8.76 7.71
CA GLU A 256 20.06 -9.93 7.17
C GLU A 256 20.12 -11.12 8.14
N TYR A 257 19.18 -12.04 8.00
CA TYR A 257 19.09 -13.29 8.75
C TYR A 257 19.40 -14.48 7.85
N THR A 258 20.19 -15.43 8.34
CA THR A 258 20.48 -16.67 7.62
C THR A 258 20.24 -17.87 8.51
N TYR A 259 19.45 -18.82 8.02
CA TYR A 259 19.27 -20.12 8.66
C TYR A 259 20.54 -20.97 8.48
N THR A 260 21.20 -21.31 9.58
CA THR A 260 22.45 -22.11 9.55
C THR A 260 22.20 -23.61 9.43
N ASP A 261 20.97 -24.05 9.67
CA ASP A 261 20.51 -25.43 9.54
C ASP A 261 19.01 -25.48 9.16
N MET A 262 18.44 -26.69 9.10
CA MET A 262 17.05 -26.95 8.71
C MET A 262 16.11 -27.17 9.90
N THR A 263 16.49 -26.78 11.11
CA THR A 263 15.70 -27.04 12.33
C THR A 263 14.48 -26.13 12.47
N GLY A 264 14.53 -24.92 11.88
CA GLY A 264 13.54 -23.87 12.12
C GLY A 264 13.52 -23.39 13.58
N SER A 265 14.66 -23.47 14.27
CA SER A 265 14.83 -22.97 15.64
C SER A 265 15.39 -21.55 15.64
N ALA A 266 15.11 -20.78 16.68
CA ALA A 266 15.72 -19.45 16.86
C ALA A 266 17.25 -19.52 16.90
N GLN A 267 17.80 -20.60 17.45
CA GLN A 267 19.24 -20.79 17.60
C GLN A 267 19.96 -21.02 16.27
N SER A 268 19.24 -21.41 15.21
CA SER A 268 19.82 -21.52 13.87
C SER A 268 19.82 -20.21 13.09
N ILE A 269 19.28 -19.13 13.65
CA ILE A 269 19.25 -17.82 13.01
C ILE A 269 20.59 -17.11 13.24
N LYS A 270 21.40 -17.01 12.19
CA LYS A 270 22.58 -16.17 12.17
C LYS A 270 22.21 -14.77 11.69
N ILE A 271 22.39 -13.79 12.57
CA ILE A 271 22.27 -12.37 12.25
C ILE A 271 23.60 -11.88 11.69
N THR A 272 23.62 -11.37 10.46
CA THR A 272 24.85 -10.80 9.89
C THR A 272 24.96 -9.32 10.25
N GLU A 273 26.12 -8.91 10.78
CA GLU A 273 26.41 -7.50 11.11
C GLU A 273 26.44 -6.62 9.85
N GLY A 274 25.97 -5.38 9.99
CA GLY A 274 25.96 -4.38 8.93
C GLY A 274 24.69 -3.53 8.97
N ASN A 275 24.60 -2.54 8.09
CA ASN A 275 23.39 -1.75 7.93
C ASN A 275 22.35 -2.53 7.13
N SER A 276 21.12 -2.53 7.60
CA SER A 276 19.97 -3.04 6.86
C SER A 276 19.69 -2.17 5.63
N THR A 277 19.42 -2.81 4.50
CA THR A 277 18.95 -2.15 3.27
C THR A 277 17.65 -1.37 3.52
N ALA A 278 16.72 -1.92 4.29
CA ALA A 278 15.47 -1.25 4.63
C ALA A 278 15.74 -0.01 5.49
N SER A 279 16.63 -0.10 6.48
CA SER A 279 17.05 1.05 7.28
C SER A 279 17.72 2.14 6.43
N GLU A 280 18.55 1.77 5.45
CA GLU A 280 19.17 2.73 4.53
C GLU A 280 18.13 3.44 3.64
N ILE A 281 17.13 2.72 3.14
CA ILE A 281 16.03 3.28 2.34
C ILE A 281 15.21 4.26 3.18
N ILE A 282 14.82 3.85 4.39
CA ILE A 282 14.01 4.65 5.31
C ILE A 282 14.72 5.95 5.70
N ASN A 283 16.04 5.90 5.90
CA ASN A 283 16.84 7.05 6.30
C ASN A 283 17.40 7.84 5.10
N LYS A 284 17.09 7.44 3.87
CA LYS A 284 17.54 8.15 2.68
C LYS A 284 16.88 9.52 2.64
N GLU A 285 17.68 10.58 2.55
CA GLU A 285 17.14 11.93 2.38
C GLU A 285 16.25 11.98 1.12
N PRO A 286 15.05 12.58 1.21
CA PRO A 286 14.17 12.70 0.06
C PRO A 286 14.89 13.45 -1.06
N GLU A 287 14.77 12.96 -2.29
CA GLU A 287 15.33 13.68 -3.42
C GLU A 287 14.73 15.07 -3.51
N LYS A 288 15.60 16.09 -3.52
CA LYS A 288 15.17 17.49 -3.72
C LYS A 288 14.26 17.57 -4.95
N SER A 289 13.13 18.24 -4.80
CA SER A 289 12.21 18.52 -5.90
C SER A 289 12.90 19.29 -7.03
N LEU A 290 12.34 19.30 -8.25
CA LEU A 290 12.91 20.07 -9.36
C LEU A 290 13.05 21.56 -9.02
N SER A 291 12.13 22.13 -8.23
CA SER A 291 12.20 23.51 -7.77
C SER A 291 13.32 23.73 -6.77
N GLU A 292 13.56 22.78 -5.85
CA GLU A 292 14.68 22.85 -4.89
C GLU A 292 16.02 22.58 -5.57
N LYS A 293 16.08 21.62 -6.50
CA LYS A 293 17.22 21.38 -7.39
C LYS A 293 17.54 22.66 -8.18
N TRP A 294 16.52 23.35 -8.70
CA TRP A 294 16.66 24.64 -9.38
C TRP A 294 17.14 25.75 -8.45
N ALA A 295 16.57 25.87 -7.25
CA ALA A 295 16.95 26.88 -6.26
C ALA A 295 18.39 26.69 -5.77
N ALA A 296 18.85 25.44 -5.68
CA ALA A 296 20.21 25.08 -5.29
C ALA A 296 21.28 25.37 -6.37
N LEU A 297 20.88 25.70 -7.61
CA LEU A 297 21.85 26.05 -8.66
C LEU A 297 22.54 27.39 -8.35
N PRO A 298 23.85 27.51 -8.66
CA PRO A 298 24.55 28.79 -8.58
C PRO A 298 23.81 29.89 -9.34
N GLU A 299 23.84 31.11 -8.81
CA GLU A 299 23.12 32.25 -9.39
C GLU A 299 23.51 32.47 -10.86
N GLY A 300 24.79 32.33 -11.20
CA GLY A 300 25.28 32.41 -12.58
C GLY A 300 24.69 31.36 -13.52
N THR A 301 24.44 30.14 -13.03
CA THR A 301 23.81 29.07 -13.82
C THR A 301 22.34 29.38 -14.09
N ARG A 302 21.60 29.87 -13.09
CA ARG A 302 20.20 30.28 -13.26
C ARG A 302 20.08 31.44 -14.25
N ILE A 303 20.93 32.46 -14.12
CA ILE A 303 20.98 33.59 -15.06
C ILE A 303 21.28 33.11 -16.49
N GLY A 304 22.24 32.18 -16.65
CA GLY A 304 22.57 31.61 -17.95
C GLY A 304 21.40 30.91 -18.62
N VAL A 305 20.63 30.12 -17.86
CA VAL A 305 19.42 29.44 -18.37
C VAL A 305 18.33 30.45 -18.72
N TYR A 306 18.08 31.48 -17.90
CA TYR A 306 17.13 32.54 -18.24
C TYR A 306 17.52 33.31 -19.50
N ALA A 307 18.80 33.64 -19.65
CA ALA A 307 19.31 34.33 -20.84
C ALA A 307 19.16 33.46 -22.10
N ALA A 308 19.44 32.17 -22.01
CA ALA A 308 19.26 31.23 -23.12
C ALA A 308 17.78 31.09 -23.51
N ALA A 309 16.89 30.89 -22.53
CA ALA A 309 15.45 30.82 -22.76
C ALA A 309 14.90 32.11 -23.37
N GLY A 310 15.34 33.26 -22.86
CA GLY A 310 14.98 34.58 -23.39
C GLY A 310 15.46 34.79 -24.82
N ALA A 311 16.68 34.37 -25.15
CA ALA A 311 17.21 34.46 -26.52
C ALA A 311 16.42 33.59 -27.50
N VAL A 312 16.09 32.35 -27.12
CA VAL A 312 15.25 31.46 -27.95
C VAL A 312 13.85 32.03 -28.12
N GLY A 313 13.22 32.49 -27.04
CA GLY A 313 11.90 33.13 -27.09
C GLY A 313 11.89 34.39 -27.97
N GLY A 314 12.93 35.22 -27.86
CA GLY A 314 13.10 36.41 -28.70
C GLY A 314 13.25 36.07 -30.19
N LEU A 315 14.06 35.04 -30.52
CA LEU A 315 14.21 34.58 -31.90
C LEU A 315 12.89 34.04 -32.48
N LEU A 316 12.13 33.28 -31.69
CA LEU A 316 10.80 32.80 -32.09
C LEU A 316 9.82 33.95 -32.32
N PHE A 317 9.82 34.96 -31.44
CA PHE A 317 8.98 36.14 -31.60
C PHE A 317 9.32 36.95 -32.84
N ILE A 318 10.62 37.15 -33.12
CA ILE A 318 11.09 37.82 -34.34
C ILE A 318 10.70 37.02 -35.58
N ALA A 319 10.87 35.70 -35.57
CA ALA A 319 10.47 34.83 -36.68
C ALA A 319 8.95 34.94 -36.96
N LEU A 320 8.14 34.94 -35.90
CA LEU A 320 6.70 35.11 -35.99
C LEU A 320 6.31 36.51 -36.53
N ALA A 321 6.97 37.57 -36.05
CA ALA A 321 6.75 38.93 -36.55
C ALA A 321 7.10 39.06 -38.04
N VAL A 322 8.23 38.50 -38.46
CA VAL A 322 8.65 38.47 -39.88
C VAL A 322 7.65 37.68 -40.72
N TYR A 323 7.14 36.56 -40.21
CA TYR A 323 6.10 35.77 -40.86
C TYR A 323 4.83 36.60 -41.10
N TYR A 324 4.30 37.27 -40.06
CA TYR A 324 3.12 38.13 -40.19
C TYR A 324 3.33 39.31 -41.15
N ILE A 325 4.50 39.95 -41.11
CA ILE A 325 4.83 41.05 -42.04
C ILE A 325 4.86 40.53 -43.49
N LYS A 326 5.46 39.36 -43.73
CA LYS A 326 5.49 38.75 -45.07
C LYS A 326 4.09 38.37 -45.54
N GLN A 327 3.26 37.80 -44.67
CA GLN A 327 1.88 37.44 -45.00
C GLN A 327 1.03 38.68 -45.34
N ARG A 328 1.14 39.75 -44.56
CA ARG A 328 0.47 41.03 -44.85
C ARG A 328 0.91 41.62 -46.19
N ARG A 329 2.21 41.56 -46.52
CA ARG A 329 2.72 42.02 -47.82
C ARG A 329 2.25 41.14 -48.99
N ARG A 330 2.10 39.82 -48.81
CA ARG A 330 1.50 38.92 -49.82
C ARG A 330 0.04 39.28 -50.05
N GLY A 331 -0.74 39.45 -48.98
CA GLY A 331 -2.14 39.90 -49.07
C GLY A 331 -2.30 41.26 -49.75
N GLN A 332 -1.41 42.23 -49.49
CA GLN A 332 -1.43 43.52 -50.19
C GLN A 332 -1.12 43.41 -51.68
N LYS A 333 -0.22 42.50 -52.09
CA LYS A 333 0.08 42.26 -53.51
C LYS A 333 -1.09 41.60 -54.23
N GLU A 334 -1.72 40.61 -53.60
CA GLU A 334 -2.92 39.95 -54.12
C GLU A 334 -4.08 40.94 -54.25
N ALA A 335 -4.32 41.77 -53.24
CA ALA A 335 -5.33 42.83 -53.30
C ALA A 335 -5.06 43.87 -54.39
N ALA A 336 -3.79 44.28 -54.58
CA ALA A 336 -3.42 45.22 -55.64
C ALA A 336 -3.56 44.61 -57.05
N LEU A 337 -3.27 43.32 -57.21
CA LEU A 337 -3.49 42.60 -58.46
C LEU A 337 -4.99 42.45 -58.76
N ALA A 338 -5.80 42.11 -57.75
CA ALA A 338 -7.26 42.07 -57.88
C ALA A 338 -7.85 43.42 -58.28
N ALA A 339 -7.38 44.52 -57.67
CA ALA A 339 -7.82 45.87 -58.05
C ALA A 339 -7.44 46.24 -59.50
N LYS A 340 -6.27 45.81 -59.99
CA LYS A 340 -5.88 46.01 -61.40
C LYS A 340 -6.76 45.22 -62.36
N MET A 341 -7.02 43.95 -62.06
CA MET A 341 -7.92 43.13 -62.88
C MET A 341 -9.33 43.73 -62.94
N GLN A 342 -9.85 44.23 -61.82
CA GLN A 342 -11.14 44.95 -61.79
C GLN A 342 -11.13 46.23 -62.64
N GLU A 343 -10.02 46.97 -62.65
CA GLU A 343 -9.89 48.15 -63.50
C GLU A 343 -9.78 47.79 -64.99
N GLU A 344 -9.07 46.72 -65.34
CA GLU A 344 -9.00 46.18 -66.69
C GLU A 344 -10.36 45.68 -67.17
N GLU A 345 -11.08 44.90 -66.36
CA GLU A 345 -12.47 44.48 -66.62
C GLU A 345 -13.40 45.68 -66.80
N ARG A 346 -13.25 46.73 -65.98
CA ARG A 346 -14.05 47.96 -66.11
C ARG A 346 -13.75 48.68 -67.43
N VAL A 347 -12.48 48.83 -67.80
CA VAL A 347 -12.08 49.48 -69.07
C VAL A 347 -12.51 48.64 -70.27
N GLU A 348 -12.45 47.31 -70.17
CA GLU A 348 -12.92 46.39 -71.20
C GLU A 348 -14.45 46.51 -71.38
N LEU A 349 -15.22 46.56 -70.30
CA LEU A 349 -16.65 46.84 -70.32
C LEU A 349 -16.97 48.21 -70.95
N GLU A 350 -16.20 49.25 -70.64
CA GLU A 350 -16.35 50.57 -71.28
C GLU A 350 -16.03 50.53 -72.78
N ARG A 351 -15.02 49.75 -73.19
CA ARG A 351 -14.68 49.53 -74.61
C ARG A 351 -15.81 48.80 -75.33
N PHE A 352 -16.39 47.76 -74.73
CA PHE A 352 -17.56 47.06 -75.29
C PHE A 352 -18.77 48.01 -75.44
N LYS A 353 -19.07 48.83 -74.42
CA LYS A 353 -20.12 49.84 -74.48
C LYS A 353 -19.89 50.87 -75.60
N LYS A 354 -18.65 51.35 -75.79
CA LYS A 354 -18.31 52.34 -76.83
C LYS A 354 -18.32 51.76 -78.25
N GLY A 355 -18.10 50.44 -78.39
CA GLY A 355 -18.19 49.71 -79.66
C GLY A 355 -19.61 49.23 -80.03
N GLY A 356 -20.62 49.49 -79.19
CA GLY A 356 -22.00 49.06 -79.44
C GLY A 356 -22.20 47.53 -79.43
N ARG A 357 -21.34 46.78 -78.73
CA ARG A 357 -21.46 45.32 -78.56
C ARG A 357 -21.73 44.96 -77.10
N ASN A 358 -22.71 44.08 -76.88
CA ASN A 358 -23.11 43.61 -75.57
C ASN A 358 -22.10 42.57 -75.05
N PRO A 359 -21.51 42.74 -73.86
CA PRO A 359 -20.46 41.84 -73.35
C PRO A 359 -20.95 40.41 -73.05
N ASP A 360 -22.26 40.20 -72.88
CA ASP A 360 -22.86 38.87 -72.67
C ASP A 360 -23.02 38.03 -73.96
N ASP A 361 -22.73 38.60 -75.14
CA ASP A 361 -22.79 37.87 -76.43
C ASP A 361 -21.47 37.13 -76.76
N LEU A 362 -20.48 37.18 -75.87
CA LEU A 362 -19.23 36.42 -75.99
C LEU A 362 -19.30 35.15 -75.16
N ASN A 363 -19.89 34.12 -75.76
CA ASN A 363 -19.91 32.75 -75.27
C ASN A 363 -18.46 32.25 -75.07
N PHE A 364 -17.96 32.28 -73.84
CA PHE A 364 -16.58 31.90 -73.53
C PHE A 364 -16.47 30.39 -73.40
N ASP A 365 -15.86 29.77 -74.42
CA ASP A 365 -15.46 28.37 -74.44
C ASP A 365 -14.31 28.18 -73.43
N GLY A 366 -14.46 27.21 -72.54
CA GLY A 366 -13.65 27.09 -71.33
C GLY A 366 -12.18 26.82 -71.59
N THR A 367 -11.30 27.61 -70.98
CA THR A 367 -9.97 27.16 -70.58
C THR A 367 -9.70 27.61 -69.15
N GLU A 368 -9.98 26.69 -68.24
CA GLU A 368 -9.54 26.67 -66.85
C GLU A 368 -8.04 26.95 -66.76
N TYR A 369 -7.65 27.98 -66.02
CA TYR A 369 -6.26 28.30 -65.72
C TYR A 369 -5.74 27.28 -64.70
N VAL A 370 -5.25 26.14 -65.18
CA VAL A 370 -4.57 25.12 -64.37
C VAL A 370 -3.19 25.65 -63.99
N GLY A 371 -3.05 26.17 -62.77
CA GLY A 371 -1.76 26.46 -62.15
C GLY A 371 -1.00 25.17 -61.87
N ALA A 372 -0.16 24.75 -62.83
CA ALA A 372 0.77 23.63 -62.66
C ALA A 372 1.89 24.01 -61.68
N ALA A 373 1.73 23.56 -60.44
CA ALA A 373 2.86 23.20 -59.60
C ALA A 373 3.43 21.86 -60.11
N GLY A 374 4.70 21.89 -60.51
CA GLY A 374 5.62 20.76 -60.40
C GLY A 374 6.06 20.11 -61.71
N VAL A 375 7.38 20.07 -61.94
CA VAL A 375 8.11 18.79 -62.01
C VAL A 375 9.54 18.95 -61.45
N ALA A 376 9.76 18.41 -60.26
CA ALA A 376 10.83 17.47 -59.92
C ALA A 376 10.46 16.85 -58.54
N GLY A 377 10.16 15.56 -58.36
CA GLY A 377 10.17 14.43 -59.28
C GLY A 377 9.27 13.27 -58.80
N LYS A 378 9.10 12.31 -59.73
CA LYS A 378 8.50 10.95 -59.70
C LYS A 378 8.30 10.33 -58.30
N GLY A 379 7.20 9.65 -57.95
CA GLY A 379 5.98 9.13 -58.60
C GLY A 379 5.33 8.15 -57.60
N GLY A 380 4.09 7.67 -57.64
CA GLY A 380 2.86 8.00 -58.36
C GLY A 380 1.72 7.18 -57.72
N MET A 381 0.46 7.60 -57.90
CA MET A 381 -0.74 6.77 -58.20
C MET A 381 -2.02 7.61 -58.13
N MET A 382 -2.88 7.42 -59.14
CA MET A 382 -4.19 8.01 -59.45
C MET A 382 -5.23 7.85 -58.33
N SER A 383 -6.02 8.89 -57.98
CA SER A 383 -7.30 9.36 -58.57
C SER A 383 -8.54 8.55 -58.16
N SER A 384 -9.51 9.19 -57.50
CA SER A 384 -10.87 9.44 -58.05
C SER A 384 -11.81 10.14 -57.06
N TYR A 385 -12.73 10.90 -57.68
CA TYR A 385 -13.70 11.89 -57.22
C TYR A 385 -14.98 11.34 -56.55
N SER A 386 -15.72 12.21 -55.84
CA SER A 386 -17.19 12.39 -55.90
C SER A 386 -17.66 13.36 -54.79
N ALA A 387 -18.87 13.93 -54.79
CA ALA A 387 -19.53 14.89 -55.67
C ALA A 387 -20.65 15.59 -54.84
N ILE A 388 -20.77 16.92 -54.96
CA ILE A 388 -21.99 17.79 -55.01
C ILE A 388 -23.21 17.54 -54.08
N SER A 389 -23.70 18.58 -53.38
CA SER A 389 -25.07 19.13 -53.56
C SER A 389 -25.40 20.37 -52.70
N ASP A 390 -26.11 21.31 -53.33
CA ASP A 390 -26.64 22.58 -52.85
C ASP A 390 -27.91 22.46 -51.98
N SER A 391 -28.17 23.48 -51.14
CA SER A 391 -29.51 24.05 -50.84
C SER A 391 -29.42 25.44 -50.14
N PRO A 392 -30.13 26.49 -50.62
CA PRO A 392 -30.45 27.75 -49.90
C PRO A 392 -32.00 27.93 -49.72
N PRO A 393 -32.61 29.05 -49.21
CA PRO A 393 -32.20 30.14 -48.29
C PRO A 393 -33.17 30.45 -47.11
N GLY A 394 -32.72 31.23 -46.10
CA GLY A 394 -33.53 32.26 -45.40
C GLY A 394 -33.91 32.06 -43.92
N SER A 395 -33.29 32.81 -43.01
CA SER A 395 -33.98 33.80 -42.15
C SER A 395 -32.99 34.75 -41.47
N SER A 396 -33.44 35.99 -41.34
CA SER A 396 -32.74 37.25 -41.10
C SER A 396 -32.65 37.66 -39.62
N ALA A 397 -31.58 38.39 -39.24
CA ALA A 397 -31.60 39.70 -38.54
C ALA A 397 -30.32 39.90 -37.68
N GLY A 398 -29.67 41.06 -37.82
CA GLY A 398 -28.52 41.50 -37.01
C GLY A 398 -28.89 41.91 -35.57
N PRO A 399 -27.94 42.45 -34.77
CA PRO A 399 -27.47 43.83 -34.97
C PRO A 399 -25.94 44.05 -34.72
N PRO A 400 -25.41 45.28 -34.96
CA PRO A 400 -23.98 45.56 -35.08
C PRO A 400 -23.32 46.27 -33.88
N GLU A 401 -21.97 46.19 -33.86
CA GLU A 401 -20.91 47.05 -33.28
C GLU A 401 -20.99 47.53 -31.81
N LYS A 402 -19.92 47.26 -31.02
CA LYS A 402 -18.89 48.25 -30.61
C LYS A 402 -17.92 47.74 -29.52
N ALA A 403 -16.67 48.16 -29.70
CA ALA A 403 -15.68 48.66 -28.74
C ALA A 403 -15.56 48.00 -27.35
N TRP A 404 -14.37 47.45 -27.10
CA TRP A 404 -13.85 47.20 -25.76
C TRP A 404 -13.11 48.44 -25.24
N ASP A 405 -13.52 48.92 -24.06
CA ASP A 405 -12.90 50.01 -23.27
C ASP A 405 -12.30 49.39 -21.98
N PRO A 406 -11.17 49.90 -21.44
CA PRO A 406 -10.38 49.24 -20.43
C PRO A 406 -10.62 49.84 -19.03
N THR A 407 -11.33 49.14 -18.14
CA THR A 407 -11.16 49.28 -16.68
C THR A 407 -11.74 48.08 -15.90
N GLY A 408 -10.84 47.28 -15.30
CA GLY A 408 -11.04 46.41 -14.11
C GLY A 408 -11.84 45.14 -14.30
N SER A 409 -11.55 43.98 -13.69
CA SER A 409 -10.50 43.43 -12.82
C SER A 409 -10.67 41.90 -12.95
N ASP A 410 -9.67 41.04 -12.98
CA ASP A 410 -8.91 40.53 -11.84
C ASP A 410 -7.94 39.44 -12.30
N GLY A 411 -6.78 39.32 -11.65
CA GLY A 411 -6.09 38.03 -11.48
C GLY A 411 -4.65 37.90 -11.97
N ASN A 412 -3.71 38.27 -11.10
CA ASN A 412 -2.34 37.75 -10.93
C ASN A 412 -1.30 37.92 -12.05
N ALA A 413 -0.43 38.92 -11.85
CA ALA A 413 0.96 38.88 -12.32
C ALA A 413 1.93 39.48 -11.29
N SER A 414 3.01 38.74 -11.06
CA SER A 414 4.13 38.99 -10.16
C SER A 414 5.05 40.11 -10.67
N GLY A 415 5.52 41.00 -9.78
CA GLY A 415 6.47 42.07 -10.12
C GLY A 415 7.38 42.49 -8.96
N MET A 416 8.68 42.59 -9.26
CA MET A 416 9.83 42.92 -8.39
C MET A 416 9.79 44.35 -7.79
N PRO A 417 10.48 44.64 -6.66
CA PRO A 417 10.65 46.01 -6.18
C PRO A 417 12.08 46.56 -6.40
N LEU A 418 12.16 47.80 -6.91
CA LEU A 418 13.35 48.66 -6.86
C LEU A 418 13.01 50.00 -6.17
N LEU A 419 14.02 50.50 -5.46
CA LEU A 419 14.06 51.64 -4.53
C LEU A 419 13.92 53.01 -5.21
N HIS A 420 13.16 53.97 -4.62
CA HIS A 420 13.67 55.27 -4.09
C HIS A 420 12.58 56.30 -3.67
N ARG A 421 12.75 56.83 -2.45
CA ARG A 421 12.77 58.24 -1.97
C ARG A 421 11.53 59.19 -2.05
N GLU A 422 11.00 59.44 -0.85
CA GLU A 422 10.47 60.67 -0.20
C GLU A 422 9.86 61.85 -0.99
N LEU A 423 8.71 62.37 -0.48
CA LEU A 423 8.58 63.72 0.14
C LEU A 423 7.16 64.01 0.70
N ASN A 424 7.13 64.50 1.95
CA ASN A 424 6.17 65.41 2.63
C ASN A 424 4.71 65.03 2.96
N GLY A 425 4.37 65.13 4.27
CA GLY A 425 3.04 64.98 4.91
C GLY A 425 2.10 66.20 4.80
N PRO A 426 1.16 66.50 5.76
CA PRO A 426 1.22 66.21 7.21
C PRO A 426 -0.11 65.81 7.94
N SER A 427 0.04 65.51 9.24
CA SER A 427 -0.93 65.67 10.37
C SER A 427 -2.16 64.76 10.41
N ARG A 428 -2.64 64.16 11.52
CA ARG A 428 -2.55 64.27 13.01
C ARG A 428 -3.27 62.98 13.51
N ASN A 429 -3.17 62.41 14.70
CA ASN A 429 -2.56 62.70 15.99
C ASN A 429 -2.66 61.41 16.84
N ASN A 430 -1.65 61.19 17.69
CA ASN A 430 -1.67 60.58 19.04
C ASN A 430 -2.23 59.14 19.23
N SER A 431 -1.58 58.25 19.98
CA SER A 431 -0.65 58.48 21.09
C SER A 431 0.10 57.19 21.47
N LEU A 432 1.41 57.37 21.74
CA LEU A 432 2.25 56.85 22.82
C LEU A 432 2.14 55.36 23.24
N ALA A 433 3.21 54.62 23.53
CA ALA A 433 4.64 54.87 23.55
C ALA A 433 5.38 53.53 23.65
N SER A 434 6.50 53.42 22.94
CA SER A 434 7.59 52.43 23.10
C SER A 434 8.50 52.87 24.30
N PRO A 435 9.72 52.33 24.62
CA PRO A 435 10.52 51.39 23.80
C PRO A 435 11.49 50.40 24.53
N THR A 436 11.95 49.36 23.77
CA THR A 436 13.35 48.88 23.57
C THR A 436 14.26 48.54 24.78
N LEU A 437 15.23 47.60 24.80
CA LEU A 437 15.97 46.69 23.88
C LEU A 437 16.87 45.80 24.84
N PRO A 438 18.00 45.16 24.45
CA PRO A 438 18.15 43.73 24.14
C PRO A 438 19.20 43.00 25.03
N GLN A 439 19.31 41.66 24.97
CA GLN A 439 20.60 40.94 25.15
C GLN A 439 20.47 39.43 24.86
N SER A 440 21.56 38.88 24.30
CA SER A 440 21.76 37.52 23.77
C SER A 440 22.42 36.56 24.81
N PRO A 441 22.97 35.38 24.44
CA PRO A 441 22.39 34.03 24.57
C PRO A 441 23.07 33.12 25.63
N GLY A 442 22.40 32.04 26.09
CA GLY A 442 23.08 30.94 26.82
C GLY A 442 22.20 29.88 27.51
N PHE A 443 22.22 28.65 26.96
CA PHE A 443 22.01 27.30 27.55
C PHE A 443 20.71 26.92 28.33
N PRO A 444 20.31 25.62 28.35
CA PRO A 444 18.92 25.17 28.45
C PRO A 444 18.46 24.85 29.89
N PRO A 445 17.15 24.85 30.18
CA PRO A 445 16.64 24.32 31.43
C PRO A 445 16.19 22.85 31.33
N SER A 446 16.54 22.11 32.37
CA SER A 446 16.16 20.74 32.69
C SER A 446 14.75 20.62 33.32
N PHE A 447 14.20 19.41 33.21
CA PHE A 447 12.87 18.94 33.62
C PHE A 447 12.45 19.20 35.08
N SER A 448 11.12 19.21 35.30
CA SER A 448 10.52 18.87 36.61
C SER A 448 9.30 17.94 36.46
N HIS A 449 9.37 16.78 37.14
CA HIS A 449 8.26 15.86 37.41
C HIS A 449 7.64 16.15 38.78
N PRO A 450 6.35 15.84 39.03
CA PRO A 450 5.78 15.80 40.38
C PRO A 450 5.74 14.39 41.00
N SER A 451 6.61 14.21 42.00
CA SER A 451 6.42 13.64 43.36
C SER A 451 5.39 12.51 43.65
N SER A 452 5.93 11.39 44.15
CA SER A 452 5.29 10.46 45.12
C SER A 452 6.04 10.48 46.47
N PRO A 453 5.38 10.24 47.62
CA PRO A 453 5.98 10.41 48.95
C PRO A 453 6.73 9.17 49.47
N VAL A 454 7.72 9.48 50.32
CA VAL A 454 8.74 8.61 50.92
C VAL A 454 8.28 8.02 52.25
N ASN A 455 8.72 6.80 52.57
CA ASN A 455 9.06 6.45 53.95
C ASN A 455 10.32 5.56 54.03
N ARG A 456 11.25 5.96 54.92
CA ARG A 456 12.54 5.31 55.29
C ARG A 456 12.27 4.12 56.25
N GLY A 457 13.12 3.11 56.45
CA GLY A 457 14.49 2.83 56.03
C GLY A 457 15.08 1.60 56.75
N PHE A 458 16.36 1.33 56.47
CA PHE A 458 17.36 0.50 57.19
C PHE A 458 17.40 -1.04 57.03
N SER A 459 18.28 -1.48 56.12
CA SER A 459 19.54 -2.23 56.35
C SER A 459 19.59 -3.59 57.11
N ALA A 460 20.12 -4.58 56.35
CA ALA A 460 21.06 -5.66 56.71
C ALA A 460 20.54 -7.03 57.23
N SER A 461 20.89 -8.06 56.43
CA SER A 461 20.92 -9.52 56.68
C SER A 461 22.01 -9.90 57.72
N PRO A 462 22.29 -11.19 58.08
CA PRO A 462 21.65 -12.49 57.76
C PRO A 462 21.55 -13.47 58.99
N HIS A 463 21.14 -14.72 58.74
CA HIS A 463 21.32 -15.98 59.51
C HIS A 463 20.09 -16.62 60.22
N ALA A 464 19.75 -17.82 59.75
CA ALA A 464 19.04 -18.90 60.46
C ALA A 464 20.01 -19.57 61.48
N PRO A 465 19.62 -20.42 62.48
CA PRO A 465 18.65 -21.52 62.35
C PRO A 465 17.85 -21.97 63.61
N SER A 466 16.99 -22.99 63.41
CA SER A 466 16.63 -24.07 64.38
C SER A 466 15.57 -23.90 65.50
N ARG A 467 14.42 -24.59 65.30
CA ARG A 467 13.89 -25.74 66.10
C ARG A 467 13.10 -25.53 67.42
N MET A 468 11.92 -26.19 67.49
CA MET A 468 11.12 -26.69 68.65
C MET A 468 10.47 -25.65 69.60
N GLY A 469 9.23 -25.76 70.11
CA GLY A 469 8.16 -26.75 70.02
C GLY A 469 7.12 -26.58 71.17
N SER A 470 5.86 -26.95 70.88
CA SER A 470 4.85 -27.58 71.78
C SER A 470 3.85 -26.76 72.64
N THR A 471 2.54 -27.10 72.52
CA THR A 471 1.73 -27.83 73.55
C THR A 471 0.30 -28.16 73.04
N GLY A 472 -0.17 -29.40 73.33
CA GLY A 472 -1.47 -30.00 72.92
C GLY A 472 -2.68 -29.65 73.82
N PRO A 473 -3.76 -30.49 73.98
CA PRO A 473 -3.70 -31.94 74.28
C PRO A 473 -4.82 -32.92 73.76
N GLN A 474 -4.44 -34.22 73.69
CA GLN A 474 -5.10 -35.55 73.98
C GLN A 474 -6.52 -35.96 73.48
N VAL A 475 -6.86 -37.21 73.09
CA VAL A 475 -6.82 -38.52 73.83
C VAL A 475 -6.90 -39.78 72.90
N GLY A 476 -6.14 -40.85 73.25
CA GLY A 476 -6.38 -42.33 73.11
C GLY A 476 -6.37 -43.01 71.72
N GLY A 477 -5.74 -44.16 71.40
CA GLY A 477 -5.00 -45.20 72.12
C GLY A 477 -5.45 -46.60 71.63
N TYR A 478 -4.62 -47.38 70.92
CA TYR A 478 -4.52 -48.88 70.94
C TYR A 478 -3.44 -49.41 69.96
N THR A 479 -2.74 -50.44 70.42
CA THR A 479 -1.59 -51.25 69.92
C THR A 479 -1.99 -52.23 68.78
N ASP A 480 -1.18 -52.99 68.02
CA ASP A 480 0.25 -53.38 67.94
C ASP A 480 0.43 -54.20 66.62
N ARG A 481 1.64 -54.18 66.00
CA ARG A 481 2.37 -55.31 65.32
C ARG A 481 1.71 -56.13 64.17
N ILE A 482 2.35 -56.63 63.10
CA ILE A 482 3.70 -57.20 62.85
C ILE A 482 3.85 -57.56 61.32
N ASN A 483 5.10 -57.73 60.86
CA ASN A 483 5.62 -58.45 59.65
C ASN A 483 5.85 -57.75 58.28
N SER A 484 7.14 -57.47 58.03
CA SER A 484 7.88 -57.54 56.74
C SER A 484 8.10 -59.03 56.31
N PRO A 485 8.71 -59.41 55.15
CA PRO A 485 9.60 -58.67 54.23
C PRO A 485 9.42 -58.92 52.69
N GLY A 486 10.16 -58.15 51.85
CA GLY A 486 10.28 -58.31 50.37
C GLY A 486 11.19 -59.48 49.95
N PRO A 487 11.99 -59.42 48.84
CA PRO A 487 12.00 -58.59 47.63
C PRO A 487 12.11 -59.44 46.31
N ASN A 488 12.17 -58.78 45.13
CA ASN A 488 12.93 -59.14 43.91
C ASN A 488 12.19 -58.84 42.58
N SER A 489 12.85 -58.06 41.73
CA SER A 489 12.70 -58.01 40.26
C SER A 489 13.64 -59.03 39.59
N PRO A 490 13.36 -59.55 38.37
CA PRO A 490 14.02 -59.00 37.16
C PRO A 490 13.20 -59.10 35.84
N GLU A 491 13.80 -58.54 34.77
CA GLU A 491 13.39 -58.30 33.39
C GLU A 491 12.83 -59.50 32.56
N THR A 492 12.00 -59.23 31.52
CA THR A 492 12.29 -59.47 30.07
C THR A 492 11.07 -59.38 29.11
N ARG A 493 11.30 -58.73 27.94
CA ARG A 493 10.78 -58.91 26.55
C ARG A 493 9.27 -58.99 26.17
N ALA A 494 8.87 -57.99 25.36
CA ALA A 494 8.33 -58.00 23.97
C ALA A 494 7.18 -58.94 23.51
N HIS A 495 6.08 -58.31 23.03
CA HIS A 495 5.17 -58.64 21.90
C HIS A 495 4.44 -57.30 21.56
N GLY A 496 4.09 -56.85 20.35
CA GLY A 496 3.96 -57.42 19.02
C GLY A 496 2.59 -57.02 18.41
N SER A 497 2.55 -55.93 17.63
CA SER A 497 1.52 -55.53 16.60
C SER A 497 0.09 -55.16 17.07
N PRO A 498 -0.79 -54.50 16.26
CA PRO A 498 -0.69 -54.15 14.83
C PRO A 498 -1.06 -52.69 14.43
N ALA A 499 -0.75 -52.33 13.18
CA ALA A 499 -1.31 -51.18 12.45
C ALA A 499 -2.82 -51.33 12.18
N PRO A 500 -3.50 -50.25 11.75
CA PRO A 500 -4.15 -50.32 10.44
C PRO A 500 -4.07 -49.04 9.58
N HIS A 501 -3.73 -49.28 8.31
CA HIS A 501 -4.37 -48.80 7.08
C HIS A 501 -4.73 -47.31 6.83
N ASP A 502 -4.02 -46.77 5.84
CA ASP A 502 -4.54 -46.14 4.61
C ASP A 502 -5.61 -45.04 4.72
N MET A 503 -5.16 -43.78 4.72
CA MET A 503 -5.93 -42.64 4.24
C MET A 503 -5.41 -42.23 2.85
N TYR A 504 -6.11 -42.66 1.81
CA TYR A 504 -6.00 -42.07 0.47
C TYR A 504 -6.88 -40.82 0.39
N GLY A 505 -6.25 -39.69 0.05
CA GLY A 505 -6.81 -38.72 -0.89
C GLY A 505 -7.66 -37.59 -0.31
N MET A 506 -7.02 -36.45 -0.05
CA MET A 506 -7.56 -35.17 -0.53
C MET A 506 -6.43 -34.31 -1.11
N SER A 507 -6.68 -33.85 -2.33
CA SER A 507 -5.79 -33.01 -3.13
C SER A 507 -5.54 -31.67 -2.45
N ARG A 508 -4.28 -31.25 -2.51
CA ARG A 508 -3.83 -29.87 -2.26
C ARG A 508 -4.54 -28.95 -3.25
N ILE A 509 -5.30 -27.97 -2.76
CA ILE A 509 -5.86 -26.89 -3.58
C ILE A 509 -5.30 -25.59 -3.03
N ASN A 510 -4.48 -24.95 -3.85
CA ASN A 510 -3.84 -23.67 -3.59
C ASN A 510 -4.89 -22.54 -3.52
N SER A 511 -4.68 -21.57 -2.61
CA SER A 511 -5.16 -20.21 -2.87
C SER A 511 -4.42 -19.63 -4.08
N PRO A 512 -5.10 -18.97 -5.02
CA PRO A 512 -4.47 -18.45 -6.21
C PRO A 512 -3.61 -17.23 -5.86
N GLY A 513 -2.29 -17.36 -6.07
CA GLY A 513 -1.42 -16.20 -6.24
C GLY A 513 -1.80 -15.40 -7.49
N PRO A 514 -1.30 -14.16 -7.64
CA PRO A 514 -1.76 -13.23 -8.66
C PRO A 514 -1.55 -13.78 -10.07
N MET A 515 -2.65 -13.90 -10.83
CA MET A 515 -2.61 -14.23 -12.25
C MET A 515 -2.03 -13.05 -13.04
N GLN A 516 -0.82 -13.21 -13.58
CA GLN A 516 -0.33 -12.37 -14.68
C GLN A 516 -1.15 -12.65 -15.94
N SER A 517 -1.90 -11.66 -16.40
CA SER A 517 -2.59 -11.69 -17.68
C SER A 517 -1.57 -11.52 -18.83
N ASN A 518 -1.03 -12.63 -19.33
CA ASN A 518 -0.29 -12.62 -20.60
C ASN A 518 -1.27 -12.72 -21.76
N ARG A 519 -1.73 -11.57 -22.28
CA ARG A 519 -2.34 -11.49 -23.62
C ARG A 519 -1.29 -11.00 -24.62
N GLY A 520 -0.67 -11.94 -25.32
CA GLY A 520 0.07 -11.69 -26.56
C GLY A 520 -0.63 -12.41 -27.73
N PRO A 521 -0.79 -11.78 -28.91
CA PRO A 521 -1.56 -12.34 -30.02
C PRO A 521 -0.75 -13.39 -30.78
N GLY A 522 -1.43 -14.48 -31.16
CA GLY A 522 -0.86 -15.54 -31.98
C GLY A 522 -0.71 -15.17 -33.45
N SER A 523 0.31 -15.74 -34.09
CA SER A 523 0.29 -16.17 -35.49
C SER A 523 1.53 -17.00 -35.85
N PRO A 524 1.47 -17.80 -36.94
CA PRO A 524 1.92 -19.18 -36.95
C PRO A 524 3.32 -19.38 -37.55
N GLY A 525 3.98 -20.46 -37.14
CA GLY A 525 5.20 -20.95 -37.79
C GLY A 525 4.92 -21.66 -39.12
N PRO A 526 5.92 -21.78 -40.00
CA PRO A 526 5.89 -22.75 -41.09
C PRO A 526 6.78 -23.96 -40.79
N GLN A 527 6.29 -25.11 -41.24
CA GLN A 527 7.01 -26.36 -41.40
C GLN A 527 8.19 -26.21 -42.38
N GLY A 528 9.24 -27.01 -42.19
CA GLY A 528 10.26 -27.24 -43.21
C GLY A 528 11.40 -28.11 -42.68
N GLY A 529 11.42 -29.38 -43.09
CA GLY A 529 12.46 -30.32 -42.74
C GLY A 529 13.69 -30.28 -43.66
N TYR A 530 14.56 -31.27 -43.41
CA TYR A 530 15.71 -31.76 -44.17
C TYR A 530 17.12 -31.26 -43.85
N SER A 531 17.95 -32.26 -43.50
CA SER A 531 19.33 -32.52 -43.97
C SER A 531 20.51 -31.84 -43.26
N GLY A 532 21.20 -32.66 -42.45
CA GLY A 532 22.55 -33.08 -42.81
C GLY A 532 23.70 -32.61 -41.92
N GLY A 533 24.59 -33.55 -41.58
CA GLY A 533 26.02 -33.25 -41.38
C GLY A 533 26.62 -33.70 -40.06
N TYR A 534 27.12 -34.94 -40.04
CA TYR A 534 28.15 -35.40 -39.11
C TYR A 534 29.41 -34.52 -39.18
N ARG A 535 29.89 -34.05 -38.02
CA ARG A 535 31.24 -34.34 -37.49
C ARG A 535 31.36 -33.89 -36.05
#